data_AF-A0A6P1VVI5-F1
#
_entry.id   AF-A0A6P1VVI5-F1
#
_cell.length_a   1.000
_cell.length_b   1.000
_cell.length_c   1.000
_cell.angle_alpha   90.00
_cell.angle_beta   90.00
_cell.angle_gamma   90.00
#
_symmetry.space_group_name_H-M   'P 1'
#
loop_
_entity.id
_entity.type
_entity.pdbx_description
1 polymer ?
#
loop_
_entity_poly.entity_id
_entity_poly.type
_entity_poly.pdbx_seq_one_letter_code
_entity_poly.pdbx_strand_id
1 'polypeptide(L)'
;MERTKLLTFAVIGLLLLNLLTIGFVWLKPDQSSSLSQGPPPEGDGPARLIIERLHFDTQQQQQYRQLVQEHQRQTRVLNQESVQLFRAYYGLLASTQPDSARANTLSHQIADNQRSIAELNFAHFQQIKALCQPDQQPYFTKLVDDLAHLFGRRQRPPRPNGEGPPEGRPEGPPENFPSRP
;
A
#
# COMPACT_ATOMS: atom_id res chain seq x y z
N MET A 1 -39.41 24.92 -36.23
CA MET A 1 -38.64 23.68 -35.97
C MET A 1 -37.18 24.03 -35.67
N GLU A 2 -36.89 24.77 -34.59
CA GLU A 2 -35.54 25.34 -34.38
C GLU A 2 -34.91 24.96 -33.02
N ARG A 3 -35.70 24.86 -31.94
CA ARG A 3 -35.16 24.57 -30.59
C ARG A 3 -34.71 23.12 -30.40
N THR A 4 -35.45 22.17 -30.95
CA THR A 4 -35.10 20.75 -30.88
C THR A 4 -33.83 20.46 -31.68
N LYS A 5 -33.67 21.05 -32.87
CA LYS A 5 -32.47 20.90 -33.70
C LYS A 5 -31.23 21.47 -33.00
N LEU A 6 -31.32 22.66 -32.40
CA LEU A 6 -30.23 23.26 -31.62
C LEU A 6 -29.81 22.40 -30.42
N LEU A 7 -30.79 21.88 -29.66
CA LEU A 7 -30.52 20.98 -28.54
C LEU A 7 -29.91 19.66 -29.01
N THR A 8 -30.38 19.10 -30.14
CA THR A 8 -29.80 17.89 -30.73
C THR A 8 -28.35 18.12 -31.17
N PHE A 9 -28.03 19.25 -31.81
CA PHE A 9 -26.65 19.59 -32.16
C PHE A 9 -25.78 19.81 -30.93
N ALA A 10 -26.30 20.45 -29.87
CA ALA A 10 -25.57 20.64 -28.62
C ALA A 10 -25.26 19.31 -27.90
N VAL A 11 -26.22 18.39 -27.86
CA VAL A 11 -26.04 17.06 -27.25
C VAL A 11 -25.05 16.22 -28.07
N ILE A 12 -25.13 16.23 -29.40
CA ILE A 12 -24.18 15.53 -30.27
C ILE A 12 -22.77 16.13 -30.11
N GLY A 13 -22.65 17.45 -30.06
CA GLY A 13 -21.37 18.14 -29.84
C GLY A 13 -20.75 17.80 -28.48
N LEU A 14 -21.57 17.77 -27.42
CA LEU A 14 -21.12 17.38 -26.07
C LEU A 14 -20.67 15.92 -26.02
N LEU A 15 -21.36 15.03 -26.75
CA LEU A 15 -21.03 13.61 -26.82
C LEU A 15 -19.70 13.39 -27.57
N LEU A 16 -19.51 14.06 -28.71
CA LEU A 16 -18.25 14.02 -29.46
C LEU A 16 -17.08 14.59 -28.67
N LEU A 17 -17.28 15.67 -27.92
CA LEU A 17 -16.25 16.24 -27.04
C LEU A 17 -15.83 15.25 -25.95
N ASN A 18 -16.79 14.57 -25.31
CA ASN A 18 -16.49 13.53 -24.30
C ASN A 18 -15.79 12.30 -24.91
N LEU A 19 -16.17 11.90 -26.12
CA LEU A 19 -15.49 10.81 -26.84
C LEU A 19 -14.05 11.19 -27.22
N LEU A 20 -13.82 12.44 -27.59
CA LEU A 20 -12.49 12.95 -27.95
C LEU A 20 -11.58 13.06 -26.71
N THR A 21 -12.10 13.47 -25.55
CA THR A 21 -11.31 13.48 -24.30
C THR A 21 -10.96 12.07 -23.83
N ILE A 22 -11.88 11.11 -23.92
CA ILE A 22 -11.60 9.71 -23.61
C ILE A 22 -10.56 9.13 -24.58
N GLY A 23 -10.71 9.38 -25.88
CA GLY A 23 -9.74 8.97 -26.89
C GLY A 23 -8.35 9.56 -26.64
N PHE A 24 -8.26 10.87 -26.36
CA PHE A 24 -6.98 11.54 -26.10
C PHE A 24 -6.24 11.00 -24.87
N VAL A 25 -6.98 10.62 -23.82
CA VAL A 25 -6.38 10.00 -22.62
C VAL A 25 -5.82 8.62 -22.91
N TRP A 26 -6.42 7.85 -23.83
CA TRP A 26 -5.98 6.51 -24.20
C TRP A 26 -4.91 6.48 -25.30
N LEU A 27 -4.77 7.55 -26.08
CA LEU A 27 -3.76 7.67 -27.14
C LEU A 27 -2.42 8.27 -26.69
N LYS A 28 -2.22 8.55 -25.38
CA LYS A 28 -0.90 8.95 -24.87
C LYS A 28 0.09 7.77 -24.99
N PRO A 29 1.13 7.87 -25.85
CA PRO A 29 2.17 6.85 -25.90
C PRO A 29 3.06 6.98 -24.66
N ASP A 30 3.36 5.87 -23.98
CA ASP A 30 4.39 5.80 -22.95
C ASP A 30 5.76 6.17 -23.56
N GLN A 31 6.11 7.46 -23.49
CA GLN A 31 7.43 7.95 -23.87
C GLN A 31 8.43 7.68 -22.74
N SER A 32 8.92 6.44 -22.68
CA SER A 32 10.04 6.05 -21.82
C SER A 32 11.29 5.77 -22.66
N SER A 33 11.84 6.81 -23.29
CA SER A 33 13.23 6.78 -23.77
C SER A 33 13.71 8.16 -24.23
N SER A 34 14.49 8.86 -23.38
CA SER A 34 15.80 9.42 -23.74
C SER A 34 16.34 10.34 -22.64
N LEU A 35 17.50 9.94 -22.10
CA LEU A 35 18.68 10.74 -21.78
C LEU A 35 18.52 12.25 -21.46
N SER A 36 19.14 12.60 -20.32
CA SER A 36 19.62 13.93 -19.89
C SER A 36 18.70 14.79 -19.02
N GLN A 37 19.14 14.97 -17.77
CA GLN A 37 18.92 16.12 -16.87
C GLN A 37 17.47 16.65 -16.78
N GLY A 38 16.64 15.98 -15.98
CA GLY A 38 15.27 16.37 -15.63
C GLY A 38 14.78 15.56 -14.42
N PRO A 39 13.66 15.92 -13.77
CA PRO A 39 13.34 15.64 -12.37
C PRO A 39 13.30 14.13 -12.03
N PRO A 40 13.51 13.76 -10.76
CA PRO A 40 13.95 12.42 -10.41
C PRO A 40 12.82 11.40 -10.66
N PRO A 41 13.15 10.11 -10.88
CA PRO A 41 12.25 9.14 -11.49
C PRO A 41 10.99 8.91 -10.65
N GLU A 42 9.84 8.73 -11.30
CA GLU A 42 8.54 8.39 -10.70
C GLU A 42 8.51 6.99 -10.00
N GLY A 43 9.67 6.41 -9.68
CA GLY A 43 9.83 5.25 -8.81
C GLY A 43 10.27 5.58 -7.38
N ASP A 44 10.57 6.84 -7.07
CA ASP A 44 10.94 7.28 -5.72
C ASP A 44 9.69 7.50 -4.85
N GLY A 45 9.02 6.41 -4.47
CA GLY A 45 7.86 6.45 -3.59
C GLY A 45 8.21 6.83 -2.14
N PRO A 46 7.78 6.07 -1.12
CA PRO A 46 8.04 6.39 0.30
C PRO A 46 9.52 6.56 0.66
N ALA A 47 10.45 6.10 -0.19
CA ALA A 47 11.89 6.32 -0.03
C ALA A 47 12.29 7.81 -0.09
N ARG A 48 11.68 8.62 -0.97
CA ARG A 48 11.97 10.07 -1.03
C ARG A 48 11.52 10.78 0.24
N LEU A 49 10.36 10.39 0.77
CA LEU A 49 9.83 10.94 2.02
C LEU A 49 10.80 10.71 3.19
N ILE A 50 11.43 9.54 3.25
CA ILE A 50 12.42 9.22 4.31
C ILE A 50 13.69 10.05 4.14
N ILE A 51 14.21 10.18 2.92
CA ILE A 51 15.39 11.02 2.62
C ILE A 51 15.13 12.48 3.06
N GLU A 52 13.97 13.02 2.69
CA GLU A 52 13.59 14.41 3.00
C GLU A 52 13.37 14.60 4.50
N ARG A 53 12.67 13.69 5.17
CA ARG A 53 12.39 13.79 6.61
C ARG A 53 13.60 13.65 7.50
N LEU A 54 14.56 12.82 7.11
CA LEU A 54 15.77 12.56 7.88
C LEU A 54 16.93 13.47 7.47
N HIS A 55 16.73 14.33 6.46
CA HIS A 55 17.73 15.25 5.94
C HIS A 55 19.04 14.53 5.58
N PHE A 56 18.93 13.40 4.88
CA PHE A 56 20.11 12.60 4.51
C PHE A 56 21.03 13.34 3.54
N ASP A 57 22.32 13.31 3.84
CA ASP A 57 23.37 13.80 2.94
C ASP A 57 23.58 12.87 1.74
N THR A 58 24.43 13.27 0.79
CA THR A 58 24.69 12.51 -0.44
C THR A 58 25.20 11.10 -0.19
N GLN A 59 26.03 10.90 0.84
CA GLN A 59 26.59 9.58 1.18
C GLN A 59 25.50 8.70 1.82
N GLN A 60 24.76 9.24 2.78
CA GLN A 60 23.64 8.56 3.44
C GLN A 60 22.57 8.15 2.42
N GLN A 61 22.27 9.01 1.44
CA GLN A 61 21.32 8.70 0.37
C GLN A 61 21.77 7.53 -0.50
N GLN A 62 23.07 7.41 -0.82
CA GLN A 62 23.59 6.27 -1.58
C GLN A 62 23.45 4.97 -0.78
N GLN A 63 23.82 4.98 0.50
CA GLN A 63 23.67 3.82 1.38
C GLN A 63 22.20 3.44 1.55
N TYR A 64 21.33 4.43 1.77
CA TYR A 64 19.90 4.22 1.92
C TYR A 64 19.26 3.59 0.67
N ARG A 65 19.64 4.03 -0.54
CA ARG A 65 19.15 3.43 -1.79
C ARG A 65 19.49 1.93 -1.90
N GLN A 66 20.67 1.52 -1.45
CA GLN A 66 21.05 0.11 -1.42
C GLN A 66 20.20 -0.68 -0.43
N LEU A 67 19.95 -0.13 0.77
CA LEU A 67 19.08 -0.76 1.77
C LEU A 67 17.64 -0.92 1.25
N VAL A 68 17.12 0.08 0.55
CA VAL A 68 15.78 0.03 -0.06
C VAL A 68 15.69 -1.05 -1.13
N GLN A 69 16.68 -1.14 -2.02
CA GLN A 69 16.69 -2.17 -3.07
C GLN A 69 16.71 -3.59 -2.48
N GLU A 70 17.53 -3.81 -1.45
CA GLU A 70 17.59 -5.11 -0.79
C GLU A 70 16.30 -5.45 -0.05
N HIS A 71 15.74 -4.48 0.69
CA HIS A 71 14.45 -4.66 1.36
C HIS A 71 13.32 -4.96 0.38
N GLN A 72 13.25 -4.26 -0.76
CA GLN A 72 12.27 -4.52 -1.81
C GLN A 72 12.42 -5.92 -2.40
N ARG A 73 13.66 -6.38 -2.65
CA ARG A 73 13.94 -7.72 -3.16
C ARG A 73 13.44 -8.79 -2.20
N GLN A 74 13.76 -8.67 -0.90
CA GLN A 74 13.35 -9.62 0.12
C GLN A 74 11.82 -9.60 0.34
N THR A 75 11.23 -8.40 0.38
CA THR A 75 9.77 -8.21 0.51
C THR A 75 9.02 -8.86 -0.66
N ARG A 76 9.55 -8.74 -1.89
CA ARG A 76 8.95 -9.39 -3.07
C ARG A 76 8.90 -10.91 -2.93
N VAL A 77 9.95 -11.53 -2.42
CA VAL A 77 10.00 -12.98 -2.19
C VAL A 77 8.93 -13.41 -1.19
N LEU A 78 8.86 -12.77 -0.02
CA LEU A 78 7.89 -13.08 1.03
C LEU A 78 6.43 -12.82 0.58
N ASN A 79 6.20 -11.80 -0.25
CA ASN A 79 4.87 -11.55 -0.82
C ASN A 79 4.47 -12.61 -1.85
N GLN A 80 5.41 -13.07 -2.68
CA GLN A 80 5.15 -14.19 -3.60
C GLN A 80 4.83 -15.47 -2.85
N GLU A 81 5.56 -15.75 -1.77
CA GLU A 81 5.30 -16.88 -0.88
C GLU A 81 3.92 -16.77 -0.22
N SER A 82 3.56 -15.58 0.28
CA SER A 82 2.22 -15.31 0.84
C SER A 82 1.09 -15.68 -0.14
N VAL A 83 1.20 -15.23 -1.39
CA VAL A 83 0.20 -15.55 -2.43
C VAL A 83 0.11 -17.06 -2.67
N GLN A 84 1.24 -17.76 -2.72
CA GLN A 84 1.27 -19.22 -2.93
C GLN A 84 0.65 -19.96 -1.75
N LEU A 85 0.99 -19.57 -0.52
CA LEU A 85 0.45 -20.16 0.70
C LEU A 85 -1.06 -19.98 0.81
N PHE A 86 -1.57 -18.76 0.58
CA PHE A 86 -3.02 -18.52 0.59
C PHE A 86 -3.75 -19.26 -0.54
N ARG A 87 -3.16 -19.33 -1.73
CA ARG A 87 -3.73 -20.12 -2.83
C ARG A 87 -3.81 -21.60 -2.48
N ALA A 88 -2.77 -22.16 -1.87
CA ALA A 88 -2.77 -23.55 -1.41
C ALA A 88 -3.80 -23.77 -0.30
N TYR A 89 -3.87 -22.86 0.67
CA TYR A 89 -4.77 -22.93 1.81
C TYR A 89 -6.24 -22.94 1.38
N TYR A 90 -6.66 -21.94 0.60
CA TYR A 90 -8.03 -21.88 0.09
C TYR A 90 -8.32 -22.92 -0.99
N GLY A 91 -7.28 -23.40 -1.70
CA GLY A 91 -7.40 -24.50 -2.64
C GLY A 91 -7.89 -25.81 -2.00
N LEU A 92 -7.64 -26.03 -0.70
CA LEU A 92 -8.16 -27.20 0.02
C LEU A 92 -9.69 -27.26 0.06
N LEU A 93 -10.36 -26.10 -0.04
CA LEU A 93 -11.82 -26.00 -0.03
C LEU A 93 -12.48 -26.48 -1.33
N ALA A 94 -11.69 -26.72 -2.39
CA ALA A 94 -12.21 -27.32 -3.63
C ALA A 94 -12.49 -28.82 -3.50
N SER A 95 -11.98 -29.48 -2.45
CA SER A 95 -12.24 -30.90 -2.15
C SER A 95 -13.60 -31.08 -1.48
N THR A 96 -14.30 -32.18 -1.79
CA THR A 96 -15.54 -32.59 -1.09
C THR A 96 -15.31 -32.85 0.40
N GLN A 97 -14.09 -33.25 0.78
CA GLN A 97 -13.65 -33.36 2.16
C GLN A 97 -12.30 -32.63 2.30
N PRO A 98 -12.32 -31.37 2.78
CA PRO A 98 -11.09 -30.60 3.01
C PRO A 98 -10.20 -31.25 4.07
N ASP A 99 -8.90 -31.30 3.80
CA ASP A 99 -7.89 -31.83 4.73
C ASP A 99 -7.57 -30.80 5.82
N SER A 100 -8.18 -30.98 6.99
CA SER A 100 -8.00 -30.10 8.16
C SER A 100 -6.57 -30.09 8.70
N ALA A 101 -5.83 -31.20 8.60
CA ALA A 101 -4.45 -31.27 9.07
C ALA A 101 -3.55 -30.41 8.18
N ARG A 102 -3.72 -30.54 6.86
CA ARG A 102 -3.00 -29.72 5.89
C ARG A 102 -3.39 -28.25 5.96
N ALA A 103 -4.66 -27.94 6.22
CA ALA A 103 -5.10 -26.57 6.47
C ALA A 103 -4.36 -25.97 7.67
N ASN A 104 -4.27 -26.70 8.79
CA ASN A 104 -3.53 -26.24 9.97
C ASN A 104 -2.04 -26.00 9.68
N THR A 105 -1.38 -26.89 8.92
CA THR A 105 0.02 -26.67 8.52
C THR A 105 0.18 -25.40 7.67
N LEU A 106 -0.70 -25.19 6.69
CA LEU A 106 -0.64 -24.01 5.81
C LEU A 106 -0.95 -22.72 6.59
N SER A 107 -1.85 -22.74 7.58
CA SER A 107 -2.13 -21.56 8.41
C SER A 107 -0.93 -21.18 9.28
N HIS A 108 -0.19 -22.16 9.82
CA HIS A 108 1.07 -21.92 10.51
C HIS A 108 2.13 -21.30 9.57
N GLN A 109 2.27 -21.82 8.35
CA GLN A 109 3.21 -21.25 7.36
C GLN A 109 2.85 -19.81 6.97
N ILE A 110 1.55 -19.49 6.84
CA ILE A 110 1.09 -18.11 6.61
C ILE A 110 1.49 -17.20 7.78
N ALA A 111 1.31 -17.66 9.01
CA ALA A 111 1.69 -16.90 10.20
C ALA A 111 3.22 -16.69 10.28
N ASP A 112 4.01 -17.72 9.96
CA ASP A 112 5.47 -17.62 9.91
C ASP A 112 5.94 -16.65 8.84
N ASN A 113 5.38 -16.70 7.63
CA ASN A 113 5.71 -15.74 6.57
C ASN A 113 5.34 -14.30 6.96
N GLN A 114 4.21 -14.11 7.64
CA GLN A 114 3.80 -12.79 8.14
C GLN A 114 4.74 -12.28 9.25
N ARG A 115 5.26 -13.17 10.10
CA ARG A 115 6.32 -12.85 11.07
C ARG A 115 7.59 -12.40 10.35
N SER A 116 8.03 -13.15 9.35
CA SER A 116 9.23 -12.80 8.57
C SER A 116 9.13 -11.43 7.89
N ILE A 117 7.95 -11.05 7.39
CA ILE A 117 7.71 -9.70 6.86
C ILE A 117 7.86 -8.63 7.95
N ALA A 118 7.34 -8.88 9.16
CA ALA A 118 7.45 -7.93 10.27
C ALA A 118 8.90 -7.77 10.74
N GLU A 119 9.63 -8.87 10.86
CA GLU A 119 11.05 -8.89 11.21
C GLU A 119 11.89 -8.17 10.15
N LEU A 120 11.63 -8.41 8.87
CA LEU A 120 12.28 -7.72 7.76
C LEU A 120 12.06 -6.19 7.83
N ASN A 121 10.83 -5.76 8.07
CA ASN A 121 10.51 -4.34 8.20
C ASN A 121 11.23 -3.71 9.39
N PHE A 122 11.23 -4.38 10.54
CA PHE A 122 11.93 -3.91 11.73
C PHE A 122 13.43 -3.78 11.47
N ALA A 123 14.07 -4.80 10.88
CA ALA A 123 15.47 -4.79 10.52
C ALA A 123 15.81 -3.64 9.54
N HIS A 124 14.96 -3.38 8.54
CA HIS A 124 15.14 -2.26 7.63
C HIS A 124 15.15 -0.91 8.36
N PHE A 125 14.21 -0.69 9.29
CA PHE A 125 14.19 0.54 10.09
C PHE A 125 15.38 0.64 11.06
N GLN A 126 15.89 -0.48 11.58
CA GLN A 126 17.15 -0.48 12.35
C GLN A 126 18.34 -0.05 11.49
N GLN A 127 18.43 -0.52 10.24
CA GLN A 127 19.48 -0.11 9.32
C GLN A 127 19.39 1.38 8.97
N ILE A 128 18.17 1.89 8.74
CA ILE A 128 17.94 3.34 8.54
C ILE A 128 18.40 4.14 9.76
N LYS A 129 18.05 3.69 10.98
CA LYS A 129 18.49 4.34 12.22
C LYS A 129 20.01 4.41 12.33
N ALA A 130 20.70 3.35 11.91
CA ALA A 130 22.16 3.28 11.94
C ALA A 130 22.83 4.23 10.93
N LEU A 131 22.12 4.65 9.88
CA LEU A 131 22.61 5.68 8.95
C LEU A 131 22.50 7.09 9.55
N CYS A 132 21.56 7.33 10.48
CA CYS A 132 21.33 8.64 11.06
C CYS A 132 22.48 9.12 11.95
N GLN A 133 22.95 10.34 11.70
CA GLN A 133 23.85 11.08 12.59
C GLN A 133 23.15 11.49 13.91
N PRO A 134 23.89 11.88 14.96
CA PRO A 134 23.31 12.23 16.27
C PRO A 134 22.25 13.34 16.20
N ASP A 135 22.45 14.33 15.35
CA ASP A 135 21.52 15.44 15.08
C ASP A 135 20.27 15.01 14.30
N GLN A 136 20.33 13.89 13.58
CA GLN A 136 19.20 13.33 12.82
C GLN A 136 18.30 12.40 13.66
N GLN A 137 18.77 11.92 14.82
CA GLN A 137 18.01 11.00 15.68
C GLN A 137 16.63 11.52 16.12
N PRO A 138 16.43 12.82 16.43
CA PRO A 138 15.10 13.35 16.76
C PRO A 138 14.09 13.24 15.60
N TYR A 139 14.55 13.40 14.36
CA TYR A 139 13.70 13.23 13.17
C TYR A 139 13.34 11.77 12.95
N PHE A 140 14.27 10.86 13.23
CA PHE A 140 14.01 9.42 13.19
C PHE A 140 12.96 9.00 14.23
N THR A 141 13.03 9.52 15.46
CA THR A 141 12.01 9.22 16.49
C THR A 141 10.61 9.66 16.04
N LYS A 142 10.48 10.86 15.45
CA LYS A 142 9.20 11.33 14.88
C LYS A 142 8.72 10.45 13.72
N LEU A 143 9.64 9.98 12.88
CA LEU A 143 9.31 9.05 11.80
C LEU A 143 8.73 7.74 12.37
N VAL A 144 9.31 7.19 13.43
CA VAL A 144 8.82 5.96 14.08
C VAL A 144 7.42 6.14 14.67
N ASP A 145 7.15 7.27 15.31
CA ASP A 145 5.80 7.57 15.81
C ASP A 145 4.77 7.55 14.68
N ASP A 146 5.09 8.15 13.53
CA ASP A 146 4.22 8.11 12.35
C ASP A 146 4.04 6.69 11.79
N LEU A 147 5.10 5.86 11.79
CA LEU A 147 5.03 4.47 11.32
C LEU A 147 4.09 3.64 12.20
N ALA A 148 4.11 3.82 13.52
CA ALA A 148 3.19 3.15 14.43
C ALA A 148 1.73 3.51 14.14
N HIS A 149 1.45 4.75 13.72
CA HIS A 149 0.12 5.16 13.31
C HIS A 149 -0.30 4.57 11.95
N LEU A 150 0.64 4.43 11.01
CA LEU A 150 0.39 3.87 9.68
C LEU A 150 0.16 2.35 9.72
N PHE A 151 0.94 1.61 10.50
CA PHE A 151 0.79 0.16 10.62
C PHE A 151 -0.19 -0.27 11.72
N GLY A 152 -0.42 0.57 12.73
CA GLY A 152 -1.36 0.31 13.83
C GLY A 152 -2.82 0.62 13.49
N ARG A 153 -3.08 1.52 12.52
CA ARG A 153 -4.44 1.77 12.02
C ARG A 153 -4.77 0.80 10.89
N ARG A 154 -5.39 -0.33 11.23
CA ARG A 154 -6.27 -1.02 10.29
C ARG A 154 -7.21 0.00 9.65
N GLN A 155 -7.19 0.03 8.33
CA GLN A 155 -8.08 0.75 7.43
C GLN A 155 -9.49 0.80 8.03
N ARG A 156 -9.88 1.95 8.60
CA ARG A 156 -11.29 2.29 8.57
C ARG A 156 -11.56 2.67 7.11
N PRO A 157 -12.46 2.00 6.40
CA PRO A 157 -12.89 2.51 5.10
C PRO A 157 -13.30 3.97 5.27
N PRO A 158 -13.01 4.85 4.29
CA PRO A 158 -13.53 6.21 4.32
C PRO A 158 -15.04 6.10 4.53
N ARG A 159 -15.55 6.70 5.61
CA ARG A 159 -16.99 6.86 5.75
C ARG A 159 -17.44 7.71 4.56
N PRO A 160 -18.43 7.29 3.77
CA PRO A 160 -19.08 8.20 2.84
C PRO A 160 -19.51 9.43 3.64
N ASN A 161 -19.07 10.61 3.23
CA ASN A 161 -19.44 11.86 3.88
C ASN A 161 -20.97 11.97 3.93
N GLY A 162 -21.59 11.80 5.11
CA GLY A 162 -23.01 12.12 5.29
C GLY A 162 -23.78 11.29 6.31
N GLU A 163 -23.36 10.07 6.65
CA GLU A 163 -24.08 9.28 7.65
C GLU A 163 -23.54 9.58 9.05
N GLY A 164 -24.35 10.28 9.85
CA GLY A 164 -24.14 10.41 11.29
C GLY A 164 -24.00 9.05 11.97
N PRO A 165 -23.57 9.00 13.25
CA PRO A 165 -23.54 7.75 13.99
C PRO A 165 -24.92 7.07 13.91
N PRO A 166 -25.02 5.77 13.59
CA PRO A 166 -26.30 5.07 13.69
C PRO A 166 -26.79 5.21 15.13
N GLU A 167 -27.94 5.86 15.27
CA GLU A 167 -28.63 6.04 16.54
C GLU A 167 -29.08 4.65 17.01
N GLY A 168 -28.32 4.07 17.95
CA GLY A 168 -28.57 2.72 18.44
C GLY A 168 -27.36 1.80 18.56
N ARG A 169 -26.12 2.31 18.70
CA ARG A 169 -25.01 1.46 19.17
C ARG A 169 -25.31 1.03 20.62
N PRO A 170 -25.42 -0.28 20.92
CA PRO A 170 -25.53 -0.73 22.31
C PRO A 170 -24.28 -0.28 23.08
N GLU A 171 -24.47 0.36 24.23
CA GLU A 171 -23.40 0.69 25.16
C GLU A 171 -22.89 -0.59 25.82
N GLY A 172 -21.98 -1.31 25.15
CA GLY A 172 -21.22 -2.38 25.78
C GLY A 172 -20.85 -3.53 24.85
N PRO A 173 -19.77 -4.26 25.15
CA PRO A 173 -19.54 -5.57 24.56
C PRO A 173 -20.70 -6.50 24.94
N PRO A 174 -21.09 -7.45 24.07
CA PRO A 174 -21.99 -8.53 24.49
C PRO A 174 -21.41 -9.22 25.72
N GLU A 175 -22.23 -9.46 26.76
CA GLU A 175 -21.83 -10.11 28.02
C GLU A 175 -21.19 -11.50 27.85
N ASN A 176 -21.18 -12.05 26.63
CA ASN A 176 -20.72 -13.40 26.30
C ASN A 176 -19.40 -13.44 25.52
N PHE A 177 -18.56 -12.40 25.58
CA PHE A 177 -17.20 -12.51 25.04
C PHE A 177 -16.33 -13.36 25.98
N PRO A 178 -15.77 -14.51 25.54
CA PRO A 178 -14.79 -15.22 26.34
C PRO A 178 -13.57 -14.33 26.57
N SER A 179 -13.10 -14.29 27.81
CA SER A 179 -11.87 -13.57 28.20
C SER A 179 -10.71 -14.05 27.33
N ARG A 180 -9.91 -13.11 26.82
CA ARG A 180 -8.69 -13.45 26.09
C ARG A 180 -7.74 -14.24 27.00
N PRO A 181 -7.08 -15.29 26.48
CA PRO A 181 -6.02 -15.99 27.20
C PRO A 181 -4.80 -15.09 27.42
#